data_AF-A0A1Y6BAC3-F1
#
_entry.id   AF-A0A1Y6BAC3-F1
#
_cell.length_a   1.000
_cell.length_b   1.000
_cell.length_c   1.000
_cell.angle_alpha   90.00
_cell.angle_beta   90.00
_cell.angle_gamma   90.00
#
_symmetry.space_group_name_H-M   'P 1'
#
loop_
_entity.id
_entity.type
_entity.pdbx_description
1 polymer ?
#
loop_
_entity_poly.entity_id
_entity_poly.type
_entity_poly.pdbx_seq_one_letter_code
_entity_poly.pdbx_strand_id
1 'polypeptide(L)'
;MRKTYETWPNGQELPYQRSEIRKLDMIMNSAWKAAVIASALVLGACGSEQQNSGLDIINGSIPSDDGLIEQSTVALVSSNGSVFCTGTLVSSRHVISAAHCLQGFGGTLYIGFGRNSSEFTYVRASDYTTNPNYTGSFAKSVPGDISIVELSESAPSKYNPVSIYKGSISGQTVYLAGFGQTESGGSGQLYYTSVGVSSTTSNELTVYENGTGACYGDSGGPAYVYTNGELQVVGATSRGQTGCRGSSVYTYIPYFLSWIEGWTGLNL
;
A
#
# COMPACT_ATOMS: atom_id res chain seq x y z
N MET A 1 22.00 -35.12 41.00
CA MET A 1 23.01 -35.08 39.93
C MET A 1 22.63 -33.99 38.94
N ARG A 2 23.54 -33.03 38.74
CA ARG A 2 23.68 -32.02 37.67
C ARG A 2 22.43 -31.23 37.21
N LYS A 3 22.35 -29.98 37.71
CA LYS A 3 21.75 -28.83 37.00
C LYS A 3 22.81 -28.24 36.07
N THR A 4 22.44 -27.89 34.85
CA THR A 4 23.25 -27.07 33.93
C THR A 4 22.88 -25.60 34.08
N TYR A 5 23.90 -24.74 34.11
CA TYR A 5 23.83 -23.29 34.21
C TYR A 5 23.96 -22.67 32.82
N GLU A 6 23.26 -21.56 32.56
CA GLU A 6 23.61 -20.61 31.49
C GLU A 6 24.12 -19.32 32.14
N THR A 7 25.34 -18.94 31.77
CA THR A 7 26.01 -17.69 32.17
C THR A 7 25.86 -16.67 31.05
N TRP A 8 25.35 -15.48 31.37
CA TRP A 8 25.35 -14.32 30.47
C TRP A 8 26.50 -13.37 30.84
N PRO A 9 27.22 -12.80 29.85
CA PRO A 9 28.26 -11.81 30.10
C PRO A 9 27.61 -10.44 30.30
N ASN A 10 28.15 -9.67 31.24
CA ASN A 10 27.83 -8.28 31.61
C ASN A 10 26.92 -8.19 32.84
N GLY A 11 27.52 -8.49 34.00
CA GLY A 11 26.90 -8.43 35.31
C GLY A 11 26.51 -7.01 35.74
N GLN A 12 25.27 -6.64 35.49
CA GLN A 12 24.56 -5.59 36.23
C GLN A 12 23.12 -6.03 36.53
N GLU A 13 22.79 -6.19 37.81
CA GLU A 13 21.44 -6.39 38.32
C GLU A 13 20.90 -5.07 38.88
N LEU A 14 19.65 -4.73 38.58
CA LEU A 14 18.87 -3.76 39.37
C LEU A 14 17.49 -4.37 39.72
N PRO A 15 17.02 -4.20 40.97
CA PRO A 15 15.97 -5.03 41.55
C PRO A 15 14.55 -4.59 41.17
N TYR A 16 13.73 -5.58 40.82
CA TYR A 16 12.27 -5.49 40.79
C TYR A 16 11.73 -5.58 42.24
N GLN A 17 11.19 -4.49 42.78
CA GLN A 17 10.42 -4.53 44.03
C GLN A 17 8.94 -4.18 43.77
N ARG A 18 8.08 -5.06 44.29
CA ARG A 18 6.62 -5.02 44.24
C ARG A 18 6.12 -4.91 45.69
N SER A 19 5.46 -3.81 46.03
CA SER A 19 4.71 -3.55 47.27
C SER A 19 4.06 -2.16 47.13
N GLU A 20 2.90 -1.77 47.63
CA GLU A 20 1.76 -2.34 48.34
C GLU A 20 0.59 -1.41 48.00
N ILE A 21 -0.56 -1.93 47.54
CA ILE A 21 -1.80 -1.15 47.39
C ILE A 21 -2.65 -1.39 48.63
N ARG A 22 -2.87 -0.34 49.43
CA ARG A 22 -4.08 -0.09 50.23
C ARG A 22 -3.93 1.19 51.06
N LYS A 23 -4.79 2.19 50.84
CA LYS A 23 -5.81 2.67 51.80
C LYS A 23 -6.52 3.94 51.29
N LEU A 24 -7.84 3.90 51.41
CA LEU A 24 -8.82 4.95 51.17
C LEU A 24 -8.92 5.92 52.37
N ASP A 25 -9.68 6.99 52.13
CA ASP A 25 -10.33 7.96 53.05
C ASP A 25 -9.64 9.35 53.10
N MET A 26 -10.16 10.39 52.41
CA MET A 26 -11.42 11.13 52.58
C MET A 26 -11.38 12.08 53.80
N ILE A 27 -11.01 13.35 53.57
CA ILE A 27 -11.36 14.49 54.45
C ILE A 27 -11.65 15.72 53.58
N MET A 28 -12.92 16.12 53.56
CA MET A 28 -13.41 17.45 53.17
C MET A 28 -13.34 18.40 54.38
N ASN A 29 -12.87 19.63 54.15
CA ASN A 29 -13.17 20.88 54.87
C ASN A 29 -12.15 21.93 54.36
N SER A 30 -12.39 23.22 54.18
CA SER A 30 -13.54 24.11 54.32
C SER A 30 -13.06 25.50 53.87
N ALA A 31 -13.94 26.24 53.22
CA ALA A 31 -13.84 27.62 52.71
C ALA A 31 -12.84 28.60 53.35
N TRP A 32 -12.11 29.36 52.51
CA TRP A 32 -11.71 30.75 52.78
C TRP A 32 -12.04 31.65 51.58
N LYS A 33 -12.71 32.77 51.90
CA LYS A 33 -13.05 33.97 51.10
C LYS A 33 -11.75 34.73 50.74
N ALA A 34 -11.58 35.70 49.82
CA ALA A 34 -12.35 36.50 48.87
C ALA A 34 -11.27 37.24 48.02
N ALA A 35 -11.40 37.40 46.71
CA ALA A 35 -11.85 38.60 45.99
C ALA A 35 -10.75 39.29 45.14
N VAL A 36 -11.05 39.34 43.83
CA VAL A 36 -10.83 40.44 42.87
C VAL A 36 -9.39 40.79 42.47
N ILE A 37 -9.08 40.57 41.18
CA ILE A 37 -8.68 41.64 40.23
C ILE A 37 -9.23 41.23 38.84
N ALA A 38 -9.96 42.16 38.23
CA ALA A 38 -10.42 42.08 36.85
C ALA A 38 -9.26 42.42 35.89
N SER A 39 -9.18 41.75 34.75
CA SER A 39 -8.92 42.37 33.44
C SER A 39 -8.95 41.33 32.31
N ALA A 40 -9.98 41.46 31.48
CA ALA A 40 -10.02 41.35 30.02
C ALA A 40 -9.33 40.20 29.25
N LEU A 41 -10.16 39.57 28.41
CA LEU A 41 -9.85 39.08 27.05
C LEU A 41 -8.85 37.92 26.91
N VAL A 42 -9.36 36.68 26.88
CA VAL A 42 -9.36 35.83 25.67
C VAL A 42 -10.60 34.91 25.75
N LEU A 43 -11.60 35.20 24.93
CA LEU A 43 -12.66 34.22 24.64
C LEU A 43 -12.05 33.13 23.76
N GLY A 44 -12.18 31.88 24.19
CA GLY A 44 -12.22 30.72 23.31
C GLY A 44 -10.95 30.40 22.53
N ALA A 45 -9.88 30.01 23.22
CA ALA A 45 -9.04 28.94 22.69
C ALA A 45 -9.43 27.65 23.41
N CYS A 46 -10.52 27.01 22.97
CA CYS A 46 -10.50 25.56 22.98
C CYS A 46 -9.30 25.21 22.11
N GLY A 47 -8.18 24.86 22.74
CA GLY A 47 -7.13 24.14 22.05
C GLY A 47 -7.82 22.93 21.43
N SER A 48 -8.08 23.02 20.12
CA SER A 48 -8.24 21.82 19.33
C SER A 48 -7.01 20.99 19.64
N GLU A 49 -7.20 19.84 20.29
CA GLU A 49 -6.24 18.76 20.14
C GLU A 49 -5.98 18.66 18.65
N GLN A 50 -4.80 19.13 18.24
CA GLN A 50 -4.31 18.89 16.90
C GLN A 50 -3.97 17.40 16.91
N GLN A 51 -5.00 16.57 16.70
CA GLN A 51 -4.88 15.19 16.26
C GLN A 51 -4.21 15.25 14.89
N ASN A 52 -2.89 15.36 14.89
CA ASN A 52 -2.06 15.32 13.72
C ASN A 52 -1.07 14.17 13.91
N SER A 53 -1.37 13.03 13.31
CA SER A 53 -0.46 11.88 13.04
C SER A 53 -1.35 10.73 12.55
N GLY A 54 -1.21 10.10 11.38
CA GLY A 54 -0.23 10.03 10.29
C GLY A 54 -0.65 8.75 9.49
N LEU A 55 -0.69 8.80 8.16
CA LEU A 55 -1.66 8.07 7.30
C LEU A 55 -0.99 7.18 6.20
N ASP A 56 -1.79 6.30 5.53
CA ASP A 56 -1.55 4.97 4.90
C ASP A 56 -0.61 4.79 3.67
N ILE A 57 -1.08 4.52 2.41
CA ILE A 57 -0.42 5.19 1.24
C ILE A 57 -0.11 6.54 1.80
N ILE A 58 1.15 6.96 1.91
CA ILE A 58 1.42 7.86 3.04
C ILE A 58 0.51 9.11 2.92
N ASN A 59 -0.35 9.41 3.88
CA ASN A 59 -1.41 10.44 3.71
C ASN A 59 -2.37 10.31 2.50
N GLY A 60 -2.76 9.08 2.18
CA GLY A 60 -3.74 8.70 1.18
C GLY A 60 -5.14 8.61 1.76
N SER A 61 -6.10 8.37 0.89
CA SER A 61 -7.52 8.28 1.22
C SER A 61 -8.08 6.91 0.86
N ILE A 62 -9.16 6.51 1.51
CA ILE A 62 -9.94 5.34 1.09
C ILE A 62 -10.72 5.74 -0.17
N PRO A 63 -10.67 4.97 -1.27
CA PRO A 63 -11.45 5.27 -2.46
C PRO A 63 -12.96 5.24 -2.17
N SER A 64 -13.72 5.97 -2.98
CA SER A 64 -15.19 5.92 -2.92
C SER A 64 -15.69 4.49 -3.08
N ASP A 65 -16.72 4.13 -2.33
CA ASP A 65 -17.39 2.83 -2.46
C ASP A 65 -17.87 2.65 -3.90
N ASP A 66 -17.62 1.47 -4.46
CA ASP A 66 -17.90 1.13 -5.85
C ASP A 66 -17.25 2.11 -6.87
N GLY A 67 -16.18 2.80 -6.48
CA GLY A 67 -15.42 3.67 -7.39
C GLY A 67 -14.52 2.89 -8.35
N LEU A 68 -14.18 3.48 -9.50
CA LEU A 68 -13.34 2.81 -10.52
C LEU A 68 -12.00 2.30 -9.96
N ILE A 69 -11.39 3.01 -9.01
CA ILE A 69 -10.14 2.59 -8.34
C ILE A 69 -10.35 1.31 -7.51
N GLU A 70 -11.44 1.22 -6.74
CA GLU A 70 -11.78 0.00 -5.99
C GLU A 70 -12.05 -1.16 -6.95
N GLN A 71 -12.82 -0.90 -8.00
CA GLN A 71 -13.27 -1.93 -8.94
C GLN A 71 -12.13 -2.51 -9.79
N SER A 72 -10.98 -1.86 -9.87
CA SER A 72 -9.85 -2.27 -10.73
C SER A 72 -8.56 -2.60 -9.98
N THR A 73 -8.46 -2.26 -8.69
CA THR A 73 -7.28 -2.55 -7.86
C THR A 73 -7.51 -3.80 -7.03
N VAL A 74 -6.58 -4.75 -7.08
CA VAL A 74 -6.70 -6.05 -6.42
C VAL A 74 -5.48 -6.38 -5.56
N ALA A 75 -5.67 -7.23 -4.55
CA ALA A 75 -4.58 -7.71 -3.70
C ALA A 75 -4.05 -9.06 -4.21
N LEU A 76 -2.72 -9.23 -4.21
CA LEU A 76 -2.10 -10.55 -4.33
C LEU A 76 -1.96 -11.16 -2.94
N VAL A 77 -2.53 -12.35 -2.77
CA VAL A 77 -2.68 -13.01 -1.49
C VAL A 77 -2.12 -14.43 -1.55
N SER A 78 -1.28 -14.78 -0.58
CA SER A 78 -0.73 -16.13 -0.49
C SER A 78 -1.72 -17.10 0.18
N SER A 79 -1.44 -18.39 0.11
CA SER A 79 -2.33 -19.44 0.67
C SER A 79 -2.63 -19.34 2.17
N ASN A 80 -1.85 -18.58 2.94
CA ASN A 80 -2.11 -18.35 4.36
C ASN A 80 -2.98 -17.09 4.63
N GLY A 81 -3.48 -16.44 3.58
CA GLY A 81 -4.27 -15.21 3.69
C GLY A 81 -3.45 -13.91 3.76
N SER A 82 -2.11 -13.99 3.75
CA SER A 82 -1.26 -12.79 3.76
C SER A 82 -1.33 -12.06 2.43
N VAL A 83 -1.72 -10.78 2.49
CA VAL A 83 -1.53 -9.82 1.41
C VAL A 83 -0.05 -9.49 1.31
N PHE A 84 0.52 -9.55 0.11
CA PHE A 84 1.96 -9.31 -0.08
C PHE A 84 2.29 -8.39 -1.25
N CYS A 85 1.39 -8.25 -2.22
CA CYS A 85 1.52 -7.33 -3.34
C CYS A 85 0.14 -6.83 -3.78
N THR A 86 0.14 -5.89 -4.70
CA THR A 86 -1.05 -5.31 -5.34
C THR A 86 -1.02 -5.62 -6.84
N GLY A 87 -2.17 -5.57 -7.50
CA GLY A 87 -2.28 -5.67 -8.94
C GLY A 87 -3.43 -4.84 -9.51
N THR A 88 -3.51 -4.82 -10.84
CA THR A 88 -4.54 -4.10 -11.60
C THR A 88 -5.31 -5.06 -12.50
N LEU A 89 -6.63 -5.06 -12.42
CA LEU A 89 -7.50 -5.84 -13.30
C LEU A 89 -7.56 -5.18 -14.69
N VAL A 90 -7.13 -5.89 -15.74
CA VAL A 90 -7.09 -5.40 -17.13
C VAL A 90 -7.98 -6.19 -18.10
N SER A 91 -8.54 -7.30 -17.63
CA SER A 91 -9.68 -7.97 -18.27
C SER A 91 -10.47 -8.73 -17.21
N SER A 92 -11.56 -9.41 -17.58
CA SER A 92 -12.31 -10.25 -16.62
C SER A 92 -11.47 -11.37 -15.99
N ARG A 93 -10.33 -11.75 -16.57
CA ARG A 93 -9.49 -12.86 -16.08
C ARG A 93 -8.00 -12.54 -15.95
N HIS A 94 -7.57 -11.30 -16.15
CA HIS A 94 -6.15 -10.95 -16.17
C HIS A 94 -5.82 -9.78 -15.27
N VAL A 95 -4.77 -9.95 -14.46
CA VAL A 95 -4.24 -8.94 -13.54
C VAL A 95 -2.79 -8.64 -13.89
N ILE A 96 -2.45 -7.36 -14.04
CA ILE A 96 -1.06 -6.89 -14.11
C ILE A 96 -0.53 -6.71 -12.68
N SER A 97 0.69 -7.18 -12.41
CA SER A 97 1.41 -6.92 -11.17
C SER A 97 2.92 -6.78 -11.44
N ALA A 98 3.76 -6.87 -10.41
CA ALA A 98 5.22 -6.80 -10.53
C ALA A 98 5.85 -8.20 -10.66
N ALA A 99 6.97 -8.30 -11.38
CA ALA A 99 7.71 -9.54 -11.53
C ALA A 99 8.33 -9.98 -10.21
N HIS A 100 8.87 -9.04 -9.42
CA HIS A 100 9.52 -9.34 -8.14
C HIS A 100 8.55 -9.94 -7.09
N CYS A 101 7.24 -9.74 -7.26
CA CYS A 101 6.23 -10.37 -6.41
C CYS A 101 6.10 -11.88 -6.68
N LEU A 102 6.32 -12.31 -7.93
CA LEU A 102 5.98 -13.66 -8.39
C LEU A 102 7.21 -14.48 -8.81
N GLN A 103 8.36 -13.85 -9.03
CA GLN A 103 9.61 -14.55 -9.32
C GLN A 103 10.01 -15.43 -8.14
N GLY A 104 10.05 -16.74 -8.35
CA GLY A 104 10.35 -17.70 -7.29
C GLY A 104 9.22 -17.87 -6.26
N PHE A 105 8.05 -17.26 -6.48
CA PHE A 105 6.89 -17.48 -5.63
C PHE A 105 6.49 -18.96 -5.66
N GLY A 106 6.38 -19.56 -4.48
CA GLY A 106 5.94 -20.93 -4.29
C GLY A 106 4.60 -20.97 -3.56
N GLY A 107 3.70 -21.85 -4.02
CA GLY A 107 2.41 -22.10 -3.38
C GLY A 107 1.22 -21.69 -4.24
N THR A 108 0.05 -21.63 -3.61
CA THR A 108 -1.18 -21.18 -4.29
C THR A 108 -1.32 -19.68 -4.15
N LEU A 109 -1.45 -19.00 -5.29
CA LEU A 109 -1.74 -17.58 -5.39
C LEU A 109 -3.27 -17.37 -5.47
N TYR A 110 -3.75 -16.43 -4.67
CA TYR A 110 -5.11 -15.90 -4.74
C TYR A 110 -5.06 -14.42 -5.07
N ILE A 111 -6.09 -13.94 -5.75
CA ILE A 111 -6.39 -12.53 -5.96
C ILE A 111 -7.55 -12.16 -5.06
N GLY A 112 -7.32 -11.20 -4.17
CA GLY A 112 -8.30 -10.65 -3.24
C GLY A 112 -9.03 -9.46 -3.84
N PHE A 113 -10.36 -9.54 -3.85
CA PHE A 113 -11.26 -8.50 -4.31
C PHE A 113 -12.04 -7.92 -3.13
N GLY A 114 -11.76 -6.67 -2.77
CA GLY A 114 -12.41 -5.94 -1.67
C GLY A 114 -11.59 -4.72 -1.27
N ARG A 115 -12.14 -3.85 -0.42
CA ARG A 115 -11.35 -2.74 0.15
C ARG A 115 -10.56 -3.17 1.38
N ASN A 116 -11.03 -4.18 2.11
CA ASN A 116 -10.37 -4.68 3.31
C ASN A 116 -10.17 -6.20 3.20
N SER A 117 -9.03 -6.69 3.67
CA SER A 117 -8.68 -8.11 3.62
C SER A 117 -9.68 -9.02 4.36
N SER A 118 -10.38 -8.50 5.36
CA SER A 118 -11.47 -9.21 6.05
C SER A 118 -12.74 -9.38 5.21
N GLU A 119 -12.86 -8.64 4.11
CA GLU A 119 -14.01 -8.62 3.20
C GLU A 119 -13.71 -9.24 1.83
N PHE A 120 -12.49 -9.74 1.62
CA PHE A 120 -12.05 -10.20 0.32
C PHE A 120 -12.90 -11.36 -0.19
N THR A 121 -13.39 -11.20 -1.41
CA THR A 121 -13.71 -12.34 -2.27
C THR A 121 -12.41 -12.82 -2.91
N TYR A 122 -12.08 -14.10 -2.76
CA TYR A 122 -10.86 -14.66 -3.30
C TYR A 122 -11.13 -15.40 -4.61
N VAL A 123 -10.32 -15.11 -5.63
CA VAL A 123 -10.25 -15.91 -6.85
C VAL A 123 -8.86 -16.51 -6.98
N ARG A 124 -8.75 -17.81 -7.23
CA ARG A 124 -7.46 -18.48 -7.38
C ARG A 124 -6.81 -18.06 -8.72
N ALA A 125 -5.49 -17.89 -8.73
CA ALA A 125 -4.75 -17.81 -10.00
C ALA A 125 -4.69 -19.19 -10.66
N SER A 126 -5.09 -19.30 -11.93
CA SER A 126 -4.87 -20.53 -12.73
C SER A 126 -3.44 -20.63 -13.21
N ASP A 127 -2.85 -19.51 -13.61
CA ASP A 127 -1.48 -19.40 -14.09
C ASP A 127 -0.94 -17.99 -13.83
N TYR A 128 0.37 -17.82 -13.91
CA TYR A 128 1.02 -16.51 -13.91
C TYR A 128 2.38 -16.56 -14.62
N THR A 129 2.78 -15.43 -15.18
CA THR A 129 4.09 -15.27 -15.81
C THR A 129 4.75 -13.97 -15.39
N THR A 130 6.08 -13.97 -15.35
CA THR A 130 6.90 -12.78 -15.14
C THR A 130 7.63 -12.45 -16.43
N ASN A 131 7.87 -11.17 -16.71
CA ASN A 131 8.68 -10.76 -17.86
C ASN A 131 10.03 -11.52 -17.84
N PRO A 132 10.37 -12.29 -18.89
CA PRO A 132 11.58 -13.12 -18.91
C PRO A 132 12.89 -12.32 -18.85
N ASN A 133 12.83 -11.02 -19.16
CA ASN A 133 14.00 -10.14 -19.05
C ASN A 133 14.21 -9.57 -17.63
N TYR A 134 13.28 -9.83 -16.70
CA TYR A 134 13.45 -9.41 -15.30
C TYR A 134 14.44 -10.33 -14.59
N THR A 135 15.56 -9.77 -14.13
CA THR A 135 16.68 -10.54 -13.56
C THR A 135 16.68 -10.57 -12.03
N GLY A 136 15.64 -10.08 -11.37
CA GLY A 136 15.59 -9.98 -9.90
C GLY A 136 16.37 -8.79 -9.33
N SER A 137 16.95 -7.94 -10.20
CA SER A 137 17.69 -6.75 -9.80
C SER A 137 16.88 -5.48 -10.10
N PHE A 138 16.90 -4.55 -9.15
CA PHE A 138 16.29 -3.22 -9.26
C PHE A 138 17.22 -2.19 -9.90
N ALA A 139 18.34 -2.62 -10.49
CA ALA A 139 19.22 -1.73 -11.23
C ALA A 139 18.48 -1.13 -12.43
N LYS A 140 18.72 0.16 -12.71
CA LYS A 140 18.09 0.88 -13.84
C LYS A 140 18.28 0.20 -15.21
N SER A 141 19.27 -0.68 -15.34
CA SER A 141 19.56 -1.44 -16.55
C SER A 141 18.72 -2.72 -16.71
N VAL A 142 17.92 -3.10 -15.71
CA VAL A 142 17.11 -4.32 -15.74
C VAL A 142 15.70 -3.96 -16.22
N PRO A 143 15.30 -4.39 -17.43
CA PRO A 143 14.01 -3.98 -17.96
C PRO A 143 12.86 -4.80 -17.36
N GLY A 144 11.83 -4.09 -16.91
CA GLY A 144 10.47 -4.59 -16.83
C GLY A 144 10.17 -5.49 -15.65
N ASP A 145 10.09 -4.88 -14.47
CA ASP A 145 9.51 -5.52 -13.29
C ASP A 145 7.97 -5.57 -13.46
N ILE A 146 7.51 -6.56 -14.24
CA ILE A 146 6.10 -6.75 -14.58
C ILE A 146 5.75 -8.24 -14.69
N SER A 147 4.56 -8.57 -14.21
CA SER A 147 3.97 -9.90 -14.29
C SER A 147 2.51 -9.83 -14.72
N ILE A 148 2.01 -10.94 -15.25
CA ILE A 148 0.59 -11.16 -15.53
C ILE A 148 0.12 -12.38 -14.77
N VAL A 149 -1.06 -12.28 -14.16
CA VAL A 149 -1.76 -13.36 -13.49
C VAL A 149 -3.05 -13.65 -14.25
N GLU A 150 -3.31 -14.92 -14.56
CA GLU A 150 -4.60 -15.40 -15.08
C GLU A 150 -5.44 -15.96 -13.92
N LEU A 151 -6.69 -15.52 -13.83
CA LEU A 151 -7.66 -15.97 -12.83
C LEU A 151 -8.31 -17.29 -13.26
N SER A 152 -8.55 -18.22 -12.34
CA SER A 152 -9.21 -19.50 -12.63
C SER A 152 -10.67 -19.35 -13.08
N GLU A 153 -11.29 -18.22 -12.75
CA GLU A 153 -12.64 -17.84 -13.15
C GLU A 153 -12.69 -16.32 -13.34
N SER A 154 -13.78 -15.81 -13.91
CA SER A 154 -13.95 -14.36 -14.08
C SER A 154 -13.95 -13.64 -12.73
N ALA A 155 -13.39 -12.43 -12.70
CA ALA A 155 -13.50 -11.52 -11.58
C ALA A 155 -14.96 -11.32 -11.16
N PRO A 156 -15.25 -11.07 -9.86
CA PRO A 156 -16.61 -10.85 -9.40
C PRO A 156 -17.26 -9.68 -10.15
N SER A 157 -18.57 -9.77 -10.43
CA SER A 157 -19.26 -8.89 -11.39
C SER A 157 -19.23 -7.39 -11.07
N LYS A 158 -18.90 -6.99 -9.83
CA LYS A 158 -18.74 -5.59 -9.44
C LYS A 158 -17.38 -4.99 -9.78
N TYR A 159 -16.39 -5.82 -10.13
CA TYR A 159 -15.04 -5.41 -10.48
C TYR A 159 -14.90 -5.28 -11.99
N ASN A 160 -14.51 -4.09 -12.43
CA ASN A 160 -14.42 -3.73 -13.83
C ASN A 160 -12.95 -3.53 -14.21
N PRO A 161 -12.48 -4.18 -15.30
CA PRO A 161 -11.13 -3.96 -15.78
C PRO A 161 -10.96 -2.53 -16.32
N VAL A 162 -9.75 -2.02 -16.23
CA VAL A 162 -9.36 -0.75 -16.85
C VAL A 162 -8.56 -0.98 -18.13
N SER A 163 -8.64 -0.02 -19.05
CA SER A 163 -7.81 -0.02 -20.26
C SER A 163 -6.39 0.49 -19.95
N ILE A 164 -5.45 0.18 -20.84
CA ILE A 164 -4.05 0.62 -20.73
C ILE A 164 -3.90 2.00 -21.40
N TYR A 165 -3.37 2.97 -20.67
CA TYR A 165 -3.08 4.30 -21.21
C TYR A 165 -1.81 4.29 -22.05
N LYS A 166 -1.92 4.59 -23.35
CA LYS A 166 -0.80 4.55 -24.32
C LYS A 166 -0.18 5.92 -24.63
N GLY A 167 -0.62 6.97 -23.95
CA GLY A 167 -0.17 8.34 -24.17
C GLY A 167 1.11 8.71 -23.40
N SER A 168 1.64 9.90 -23.68
CA SER A 168 2.77 10.48 -22.94
C SER A 168 2.33 10.92 -21.55
N ILE A 169 3.02 10.49 -20.49
CA ILE A 169 2.63 10.73 -19.09
C ILE A 169 3.55 11.70 -18.34
N SER A 170 4.63 12.18 -18.97
CA SER A 170 5.59 13.07 -18.30
C SER A 170 4.93 14.39 -17.85
N GLY A 171 5.10 14.75 -16.59
CA GLY A 171 4.51 15.97 -16.01
C GLY A 171 3.02 15.89 -15.69
N GLN A 172 2.36 14.75 -15.95
CA GLN A 172 0.96 14.53 -15.58
C GLN A 172 0.82 14.11 -14.12
N THR A 173 -0.38 14.31 -13.57
CA THR A 173 -0.79 13.72 -12.28
C THR A 173 -1.28 12.29 -12.51
N VAL A 174 -0.83 11.38 -11.66
CA VAL A 174 -1.28 10.00 -11.61
C VAL A 174 -1.85 9.65 -10.24
N TYR A 175 -2.75 8.68 -10.20
CA TYR A 175 -3.36 8.16 -8.98
C TYR A 175 -2.77 6.81 -8.64
N LEU A 176 -2.12 6.72 -7.49
CA LEU A 176 -1.52 5.50 -6.99
C LEU A 176 -2.54 4.79 -6.10
N ALA A 177 -2.65 3.47 -6.19
CA ALA A 177 -3.50 2.72 -5.27
C ALA A 177 -2.86 1.38 -4.89
N GLY A 178 -3.17 0.89 -3.69
CA GLY A 178 -2.73 -0.43 -3.27
C GLY A 178 -3.11 -0.82 -1.85
N PHE A 179 -2.71 -2.05 -1.52
CA PHE A 179 -3.02 -2.74 -0.26
C PHE A 179 -1.79 -2.89 0.64
N GLY A 180 -0.73 -2.13 0.35
CA GLY A 180 0.54 -2.18 1.05
C GLY A 180 0.48 -1.70 2.49
N GLN A 181 1.66 -1.69 3.10
CA GLN A 181 1.86 -1.30 4.47
C GLN A 181 1.52 0.16 4.69
N THR A 182 0.85 0.38 5.80
CA THR A 182 0.58 1.68 6.38
C THR A 182 1.63 2.03 7.42
N GLU A 183 1.63 3.27 7.92
CA GLU A 183 2.54 3.70 9.00
C GLU A 183 2.35 2.89 10.30
N SER A 184 1.19 2.27 10.52
CA SER A 184 0.92 1.39 11.67
C SER A 184 1.40 -0.05 11.46
N GLY A 185 2.01 -0.35 10.31
CA GLY A 185 2.53 -1.67 9.95
C GLY A 185 1.47 -2.67 9.47
N GLY A 186 0.21 -2.22 9.31
CA GLY A 186 -0.88 -3.04 8.77
C GLY A 186 -0.87 -3.07 7.23
N SER A 187 -1.37 -4.15 6.63
CA SER A 187 -1.58 -4.28 5.18
C SER A 187 -2.94 -4.92 4.90
N GLY A 188 -3.42 -4.80 3.66
CA GLY A 188 -4.70 -5.39 3.23
C GLY A 188 -5.90 -4.44 3.29
N GLN A 189 -5.69 -3.15 3.59
CA GLN A 189 -6.69 -2.11 3.36
C GLN A 189 -6.30 -1.32 2.10
N LEU A 190 -7.25 -1.10 1.19
CA LEU A 190 -7.06 -0.33 -0.02
C LEU A 190 -7.01 1.16 0.29
N TYR A 191 -5.95 1.80 -0.17
CA TYR A 191 -5.78 3.25 -0.17
C TYR A 191 -5.36 3.76 -1.53
N TYR A 192 -5.56 5.05 -1.76
CA TYR A 192 -5.04 5.75 -2.93
C TYR A 192 -4.53 7.15 -2.60
N THR A 193 -3.65 7.69 -3.45
CA THR A 193 -3.22 9.11 -3.44
C THR A 193 -3.02 9.59 -4.87
N SER A 194 -2.73 10.88 -5.05
CA SER A 194 -2.33 11.47 -6.32
C SER A 194 -0.97 12.13 -6.23
N VAL A 195 -0.10 11.87 -7.21
CA VAL A 195 1.26 12.40 -7.27
C VAL A 195 1.61 12.85 -8.69
N GLY A 196 2.65 13.68 -8.82
CA GLY A 196 3.17 14.10 -10.12
C GLY A 196 4.20 13.13 -10.68
N VAL A 197 4.12 12.86 -11.99
CA VAL A 197 5.18 12.16 -12.73
C VAL A 197 6.35 13.11 -12.97
N SER A 198 7.51 12.80 -12.40
CA SER A 198 8.71 13.62 -12.47
C SER A 198 9.54 13.35 -13.71
N SER A 199 9.60 12.10 -14.17
CA SER A 199 10.33 11.72 -15.38
C SER A 199 9.84 10.38 -15.94
N THR A 200 10.15 10.14 -17.22
CA THR A 200 9.84 8.88 -17.92
C THR A 200 11.05 8.43 -18.72
N THR A 201 11.23 7.12 -18.82
CA THR A 201 12.10 6.46 -19.80
C THR A 201 11.23 5.65 -20.76
N SER A 202 11.83 4.83 -21.62
CA SER A 202 11.07 3.94 -22.49
C SER A 202 10.23 2.93 -21.72
N ASN A 203 10.68 2.48 -20.54
CA ASN A 203 10.10 1.34 -19.82
C ASN A 203 9.80 1.62 -18.34
N GLU A 204 10.08 2.83 -17.85
CA GLU A 204 9.82 3.24 -16.47
C GLU A 204 9.21 4.64 -16.41
N LEU A 205 8.39 4.88 -15.38
CA LEU A 205 7.99 6.22 -14.95
C LEU A 205 8.43 6.42 -13.50
N THR A 206 8.87 7.64 -13.19
CA THR A 206 9.21 8.03 -11.81
C THR A 206 8.19 9.05 -11.34
N VAL A 207 7.69 8.85 -10.12
CA VAL A 207 6.81 9.79 -9.42
C VAL A 207 7.54 10.40 -8.24
N TYR A 208 7.17 11.63 -7.89
CA TYR A 208 7.65 12.29 -6.68
C TYR A 208 6.57 12.25 -5.60
N GLU A 209 6.86 11.52 -4.53
CA GLU A 209 5.96 11.24 -3.41
C GLU A 209 6.23 12.26 -2.31
N ASN A 210 5.64 13.45 -2.43
CA ASN A 210 5.88 14.59 -1.54
C ASN A 210 5.18 14.43 -0.18
N GLY A 211 5.65 13.47 0.61
CA GLY A 211 5.00 13.07 1.85
C GLY A 211 3.81 12.13 1.66
N THR A 212 3.54 11.68 0.42
CA THR A 212 2.53 10.65 0.12
C THR A 212 3.00 9.66 -0.92
N GLY A 213 2.92 8.36 -0.69
CA GLY A 213 3.52 7.40 -1.61
C GLY A 213 3.21 5.93 -1.35
N ALA A 214 3.62 5.10 -2.32
CA ALA A 214 3.57 3.65 -2.23
C ALA A 214 4.59 3.12 -1.21
N CYS A 215 4.24 2.01 -0.58
CA CYS A 215 5.08 1.34 0.40
C CYS A 215 5.10 -0.19 0.21
N TYR A 216 5.68 -0.91 1.18
CA TYR A 216 5.84 -2.37 1.09
C TYR A 216 4.50 -3.07 0.89
N GLY A 217 4.31 -3.80 -0.20
CA GLY A 217 3.05 -4.46 -0.56
C GLY A 217 2.17 -3.69 -1.55
N ASP A 218 2.50 -2.43 -1.85
CA ASP A 218 1.94 -1.72 -3.01
C ASP A 218 2.63 -2.11 -4.32
N SER A 219 3.70 -2.89 -4.24
CA SER A 219 4.37 -3.53 -5.37
C SER A 219 3.38 -4.17 -6.35
N GLY A 220 3.53 -3.87 -7.64
CA GLY A 220 2.63 -4.28 -8.71
C GLY A 220 1.35 -3.46 -8.81
N GLY A 221 1.08 -2.59 -7.84
CA GLY A 221 -0.08 -1.73 -7.81
C GLY A 221 -0.10 -0.67 -8.91
N PRO A 222 -1.28 -0.17 -9.25
CA PRO A 222 -1.48 0.78 -10.34
C PRO A 222 -0.89 2.17 -10.07
N ALA A 223 -0.31 2.75 -11.11
CA ALA A 223 -0.42 4.18 -11.37
C ALA A 223 -1.52 4.37 -12.43
N TYR A 224 -2.59 5.07 -12.08
CA TYR A 224 -3.70 5.40 -12.96
C TYR A 224 -3.66 6.84 -13.47
N VAL A 225 -4.34 7.07 -14.59
CA VAL A 225 -4.65 8.41 -15.12
C VAL A 225 -6.13 8.46 -15.51
N TYR A 226 -6.74 9.64 -15.38
CA TYR A 226 -8.07 9.90 -15.94
C TYR A 226 -7.93 10.63 -17.28
N THR A 227 -8.45 10.02 -18.35
CA THR A 227 -8.52 10.64 -19.67
C THR A 227 -9.96 10.68 -20.13
N ASN A 228 -10.50 11.87 -20.40
CA ASN A 228 -11.90 12.04 -20.85
C ASN A 228 -12.95 11.36 -19.92
N GLY A 229 -12.66 11.28 -18.62
CA GLY A 229 -13.54 10.62 -17.63
C GLY A 229 -13.33 9.12 -17.49
N GLU A 230 -12.46 8.49 -18.27
CA GLU A 230 -12.11 7.08 -18.16
C GLU A 230 -10.86 6.88 -17.29
N LEU A 231 -10.92 5.92 -16.36
CA LEU A 231 -9.76 5.49 -15.58
C LEU A 231 -8.94 4.50 -16.41
N GLN A 232 -7.65 4.77 -16.55
CA GLN A 232 -6.72 3.93 -17.32
C GLN A 232 -5.44 3.68 -16.53
N VAL A 233 -4.86 2.49 -16.67
CA VAL A 233 -3.59 2.15 -16.00
C VAL A 233 -2.40 2.49 -16.91
N VAL A 234 -1.37 3.13 -16.36
CA VAL A 234 -0.16 3.52 -17.09
C VAL A 234 1.11 2.89 -16.52
N GLY A 235 1.11 2.55 -15.23
CA GLY A 235 2.27 1.95 -14.58
C GLY A 235 1.94 0.93 -13.52
N ALA A 236 2.91 0.09 -13.21
CA ALA A 236 2.87 -0.87 -12.11
C ALA A 236 4.02 -0.59 -11.12
N THR A 237 3.73 -0.45 -9.82
CA THR A 237 4.72 -0.11 -8.78
C THR A 237 5.87 -1.13 -8.79
N SER A 238 7.11 -0.68 -8.98
CA SER A 238 8.28 -1.57 -9.01
C SER A 238 9.13 -1.43 -7.74
N ARG A 239 9.54 -0.20 -7.43
CA ARG A 239 10.44 0.09 -6.31
C ARG A 239 10.25 1.51 -5.80
N GLY A 240 10.54 1.72 -4.52
CA GLY A 240 10.52 3.02 -3.87
C GLY A 240 11.79 3.27 -3.06
N GLN A 241 11.95 4.51 -2.59
CA GLN A 241 12.97 4.84 -1.61
C GLN A 241 12.63 4.26 -0.23
N THR A 242 13.66 3.93 0.55
CA THR A 242 13.49 3.49 1.94
C THR A 242 12.67 4.52 2.72
N GLY A 243 11.67 4.05 3.45
CA GLY A 243 10.78 4.91 4.24
C GLY A 243 9.59 5.49 3.47
N CYS A 244 9.38 5.12 2.20
CA CYS A 244 8.13 5.33 1.46
C CYS A 244 7.69 6.82 1.31
N ARG A 245 8.62 7.76 1.44
CA ARG A 245 8.37 9.23 1.48
C ARG A 245 9.12 9.99 0.38
N GLY A 246 9.44 9.32 -0.72
CA GLY A 246 10.54 9.69 -1.59
C GLY A 246 10.18 9.79 -3.06
N SER A 247 11.02 9.23 -3.93
CA SER A 247 10.62 8.93 -5.30
C SER A 247 10.39 7.45 -5.46
N SER A 248 9.33 7.10 -6.19
CA SER A 248 9.02 5.72 -6.55
C SER A 248 9.05 5.55 -8.06
N VAL A 249 9.49 4.37 -8.47
CA VAL A 249 9.61 3.96 -9.87
C VAL A 249 8.59 2.89 -10.15
N TYR A 250 7.89 3.08 -11.25
CA TYR A 250 6.87 2.18 -11.76
C TYR A 250 7.32 1.70 -13.13
N THR A 251 7.04 0.43 -13.43
CA THR A 251 7.18 -0.10 -14.78
C THR A 251 6.17 0.59 -15.69
N TYR A 252 6.61 1.18 -16.81
CA TYR A 252 5.72 1.81 -17.79
C TYR A 252 5.06 0.73 -18.66
N ILE A 253 3.79 0.43 -18.38
CA ILE A 253 3.06 -0.72 -18.95
C ILE A 253 3.00 -0.69 -20.48
N PRO A 254 2.80 0.45 -21.17
CA PRO A 254 2.70 0.47 -22.63
C PRO A 254 3.92 -0.09 -23.36
N TYR A 255 5.11 0.00 -22.77
CA TYR A 255 6.33 -0.60 -23.33
C TYR A 255 6.25 -2.12 -23.43
N PHE A 256 5.51 -2.76 -22.52
CA PHE A 256 5.38 -4.21 -22.42
C PHE A 256 4.11 -4.74 -23.09
N LEU A 257 3.32 -3.89 -23.76
CA LEU A 257 2.01 -4.26 -24.29
C LEU A 257 2.06 -5.50 -25.18
N SER A 258 3.00 -5.56 -26.13
CA SER A 258 3.13 -6.73 -27.01
C SER A 258 3.42 -8.04 -26.26
N TRP A 259 4.18 -7.98 -25.16
CA TRP A 259 4.42 -9.15 -24.31
C TRP A 259 3.16 -9.55 -23.53
N ILE A 260 2.44 -8.57 -22.99
CA ILE A 260 1.17 -8.78 -22.27
C ILE A 260 0.12 -9.39 -23.20
N GLU A 261 -0.08 -8.81 -24.38
CA GLU A 261 -1.02 -9.30 -25.40
C GLU A 261 -0.63 -10.70 -25.89
N GLY A 262 0.67 -10.96 -26.06
CA GLY A 262 1.18 -12.27 -26.43
C GLY A 262 0.87 -13.38 -25.42
N TRP A 263 0.85 -13.07 -24.12
CA TRP A 263 0.52 -14.04 -23.07
C TRP A 263 -0.99 -14.16 -22.85
N THR A 264 -1.70 -13.04 -22.84
CA THR A 264 -3.15 -13.00 -22.57
C THR A 264 -4.00 -13.41 -23.77
N GLY A 265 -3.47 -13.29 -25.00
CA GLY A 265 -4.24 -13.44 -26.23
C GLY A 265 -5.27 -12.33 -26.46
N LEU A 266 -5.16 -11.22 -25.75
CA LEU A 266 -6.08 -10.07 -25.82
C LEU A 266 -5.48 -8.93 -26.64
N ASN A 267 -6.34 -8.02 -27.09
CA ASN A 267 -5.96 -6.71 -27.64
C ASN A 267 -6.35 -5.66 -26.59
N LEU A 268 -5.37 -5.14 -25.85
CA LEU A 268 -5.55 -4.33 -24.64
C LEU A 268 -5.24 -2.85 -24.86
#